data_AF-A0A2R6GVE2-F1
#
_entry.id   AF-A0A2R6GVE2-F1
#
_cell.length_a   1.000
_cell.length_b   1.000
_cell.length_c   1.000
_cell.angle_alpha   90.00
_cell.angle_beta   90.00
_cell.angle_gamma   90.00
#
_symmetry.space_group_name_H-M   'P 1'
#
loop_
_entity.id
_entity.type
_entity.pdbx_description
1 polymer ?
#
loop_
_entity_poly.entity_id
_entity_poly.type
_entity_poly.pdbx_seq_one_letter_code
_entity_poly.pdbx_strand_id
1 'polypeptide(L)' 'MPSDIADRVVETVADAAGDEGWCSRAQVNSLMGATTVDKREVERALKIAVANGRLERDGEQYRVLE' A
#
# COMPACT_ATOMS: atom_id res chain seq x y z
N MET A 1 -8.06 9.02 -11.24
CA MET A 1 -8.54 7.72 -11.76
C MET A 1 -8.15 6.64 -10.74
N PRO A 2 -8.78 5.45 -10.71
CA PRO A 2 -8.40 4.40 -9.74
C PRO A 2 -6.93 3.96 -9.82
N SER A 3 -6.26 4.22 -10.94
CA SER A 3 -4.81 4.07 -11.14
C SER A 3 -3.99 4.91 -10.16
N ASP A 4 -4.34 6.18 -9.95
CA ASP A 4 -3.57 7.11 -9.10
C ASP A 4 -3.46 6.64 -7.64
N ILE A 5 -4.51 6.01 -7.11
CA ILE A 5 -4.52 5.55 -5.71
C ILE A 5 -3.67 4.27 -5.59
N ALA A 6 -3.70 3.38 -6.57
CA ALA A 6 -2.85 2.19 -6.58
C ALA A 6 -1.37 2.55 -6.64
N ASP A 7 -0.99 3.52 -7.48
CA ASP A 7 0.38 4.05 -7.54
C ASP A 7 0.79 4.68 -6.21
N ARG A 8 -0.03 5.58 -5.66
CA ARG A 8 0.26 6.21 -4.36
C ARG A 8 0.40 5.23 -3.21
N VAL A 9 -0.40 4.16 -3.19
CA VAL A 9 -0.29 3.11 -2.17
C VAL A 9 1.02 2.35 -2.32
N VAL A 10 1.47 2.05 -3.54
CA VAL A 10 2.76 1.40 -3.77
C VAL A 10 3.90 2.30 -3.30
N GLU A 11 3.86 3.60 -3.65
CA GLU A 11 4.84 4.58 -3.17
C GLU A 11 4.84 4.70 -1.65
N THR A 12 3.66 4.74 -1.03
CA THR A 12 3.53 4.80 0.43
C THR A 12 4.08 3.55 1.10
N VAL A 13 3.86 2.37 0.52
CA VAL A 13 4.43 1.12 1.03
C VAL A 13 5.95 1.13 0.88
N ALA A 14 6.51 1.61 -0.24
CA ALA A 14 7.97 1.74 -0.40
C ALA A 14 8.57 2.67 0.66
N ASP A 15 7.96 3.84 0.87
CA ASP A 15 8.44 4.85 1.81
C ASP A 15 8.35 4.34 3.27
N ALA A 16 7.25 3.66 3.60
CA ALA A 16 7.00 3.17 4.96
C ALA A 16 7.69 1.85 5.30
N ALA A 17 8.06 1.04 4.30
CA ALA A 17 8.73 -0.24 4.50
C ALA A 17 10.18 -0.09 5.02
N GLY A 18 10.83 1.04 4.71
CA GLY A 18 12.19 1.33 5.16
C GLY A 18 13.19 0.20 4.89
N ASP A 19 14.18 0.04 5.76
CA ASP A 19 15.22 -1.01 5.67
C ASP A 19 14.69 -2.43 5.92
N GLU A 20 13.56 -2.58 6.61
CA GLU A 20 12.95 -3.89 6.92
C GLU A 20 12.20 -4.48 5.73
N GLY A 21 11.90 -3.65 4.73
CA GLY A 21 11.27 -4.05 3.48
C GLY A 21 9.79 -4.38 3.61
N TRP A 22 9.19 -4.36 4.80
CA TRP A 22 7.77 -4.67 5.02
C TRP A 22 7.04 -3.57 5.78
N CYS A 23 5.83 -3.26 5.34
CA CYS A 23 4.94 -2.28 5.96
C CYS A 23 3.60 -2.92 6.33
N SER A 24 3.08 -2.64 7.53
CA SER A 24 1.78 -3.16 7.95
C SER A 24 0.62 -2.40 7.31
N ARG A 25 -0.52 -3.09 7.11
CA ARG A 25 -1.78 -2.48 6.65
C ARG A 25 -2.18 -1.26 7.50
N ALA A 26 -1.95 -1.34 8.81
CA ALA A 26 -2.27 -0.26 9.74
C ALA A 26 -1.43 0.99 9.47
N GLN A 27 -0.13 0.83 9.22
CA GLN A 27 0.76 1.93 8.84
C GLN A 27 0.33 2.57 7.52
N VAL A 28 0.10 1.76 6.47
CA VAL A 28 -0.38 2.28 5.17
C VAL A 28 -1.68 3.05 5.33
N ASN A 29 -2.65 2.49 6.07
CA ASN A 29 -3.92 3.17 6.35
C ASN A 29 -3.74 4.47 7.14
N SER A 30 -2.77 4.53 8.05
CA SER A 30 -2.49 5.75 8.82
C SER A 30 -1.88 6.84 7.94
N LEU A 31 -0.95 6.48 7.07
CA LEU A 31 -0.27 7.41 6.16
C LEU A 31 -1.22 7.92 5.07
N MET A 32 -2.00 7.01 4.47
CA MET A 32 -3.00 7.36 3.45
C MET A 32 -4.22 8.07 4.06
N GLY A 33 -4.58 7.76 5.30
CA GLY A 33 -5.63 8.48 6.02
C GLY A 33 -5.26 9.94 6.30
N ALA A 34 -3.97 10.23 6.53
CA ALA A 34 -3.48 11.59 6.66
C ALA A 34 -3.61 12.41 5.36
N THR A 35 -3.65 11.74 4.20
CA THR A 35 -3.82 12.35 2.89
C THR A 35 -5.27 12.34 2.40
N THR A 36 -6.25 12.16 3.30
CA THR A 36 -7.70 12.14 3.07
C THR A 36 -8.24 10.94 2.26
N VAL A 37 -7.45 9.89 2.08
CA VAL A 37 -7.91 8.69 1.35
C VAL A 37 -8.67 7.75 2.28
N ASP A 38 -9.85 7.33 1.83
CA ASP A 38 -10.70 6.40 2.56
C ASP A 38 -10.05 5.03 2.73
N LYS A 39 -10.16 4.45 3.93
CA LYS A 39 -9.58 3.12 4.25
C LYS A 39 -10.03 2.04 3.26
N ARG A 40 -11.30 2.08 2.82
CA ARG A 40 -11.83 1.14 1.82
C ARG A 40 -11.15 1.29 0.46
N GLU A 41 -10.81 2.52 0.06
CA GLU A 41 -10.08 2.77 -1.17
C GLU A 41 -8.63 2.29 -1.05
N VAL A 42 -7.98 2.53 0.08
CA VAL A 42 -6.63 2.01 0.38
C VAL A 42 -6.62 0.49 0.31
N GLU A 43 -7.58 -0.18 0.95
CA GLU A 43 -7.69 -1.65 0.90
C GLU A 43 -7.94 -2.18 -0.51
N ARG A 44 -8.72 -1.46 -1.32
CA ARG A 44 -8.95 -1.82 -2.72
C ARG A 44 -7.68 -1.65 -3.55
N ALA A 45 -6.96 -0.55 -3.36
CA ALA A 45 -5.71 -0.24 -4.03
C ALA A 45 -4.61 -1.25 -3.67
N LEU A 46 -4.45 -1.61 -2.39
CA LEU A 46 -3.55 -2.67 -1.94
C LEU A 46 -3.84 -4.00 -2.65
N LYS A 47 -5.11 -4.41 -2.72
CA LYS A 47 -5.50 -5.64 -3.42
C LYS A 47 -5.19 -5.60 -4.92
N ILE A 48 -5.42 -4.46 -5.56
CA ILE A 48 -5.12 -4.27 -6.98
C ILE A 48 -3.60 -4.33 -7.21
N ALA A 49 -2.81 -3.66 -6.37
CA ALA A 49 -1.36 -3.64 -6.50
C ALA A 49 -0.74 -5.03 -6.28
N VAL A 50 -1.28 -5.83 -5.35
CA VAL A 50 -0.91 -7.25 -5.19
C VAL A 50 -1.32 -8.08 -6.41
N ALA A 51 -2.55 -7.91 -6.90
CA ALA A 51 -3.03 -8.64 -8.08
C ALA A 51 -2.22 -8.32 -9.35
N ASN A 52 -1.70 -7.09 -9.45
CA ASN A 52 -0.84 -6.65 -10.55
C ASN A 52 0.65 -7.03 -10.36
N GLY A 53 1.00 -7.74 -9.28
CA GLY A 53 2.38 -8.14 -8.99
C GLY A 53 3.31 -7.01 -8.58
N ARG A 54 2.78 -5.86 -8.15
CA ARG A 54 3.57 -4.69 -7.70
C ARG A 54 3.86 -4.73 -6.20
N LEU A 55 2.99 -5.39 -5.43
CA LEU A 55 3.17 -5.61 -4.01
C LEU A 55 3.14 -7.10 -3.71
N GLU A 56 3.97 -7.53 -2.76
CA GLU A 56 3.79 -8.81 -2.07
C GLU A 56 3.02 -8.58 -0.78
N ARG A 57 2.21 -9.57 -0.39
CA ARG A 57 1.45 -9.55 0.84
C ARG A 57 1.76 -10.78 1.67
N ASP A 58 2.12 -10.57 2.93
CA ASP A 58 2.23 -11.61 3.95
C ASP A 58 1.31 -11.28 5.12
N GLY A 59 0.18 -11.99 5.22
CA GLY A 59 -0.85 -11.71 6.23
C GLY A 59 -1.41 -10.28 6.17
N GLU A 60 -0.99 -9.44 7.11
CA GLU A 60 -1.34 -8.01 7.20
C GLU A 60 -0.20 -7.08 6.78
N GLN A 61 0.93 -7.62 6.33
CA GLN A 61 2.09 -6.88 5.87
C GLN A 61 2.16 -6.85 4.35
N TYR A 62 2.75 -5.79 3.82
CA TYR A 62 2.94 -5.52 2.40
C TYR A 62 4.37 -5.06 2.14
N ARG A 63 4.94 -5.48 1.01
CA ARG A 63 6.21 -4.96 0.51
C ARG A 63 6.12 -4.67 -0.99
N VAL A 64 6.97 -3.77 -1.47
CA VAL A 64 7.08 -3.54 -2.92
C VAL A 64 7.91 -4.65 -3.55
N LEU A 65 7.44 -5.14 -4.69
CA LEU A 65 8.20 -6.02 -5.57
C LEU A 65 8.86 -5.15 -6.63
N GLU A 66 10.19 -5.09 -6.62
CA GLU A 66 10.98 -4.43 -7.68
C GLU A 66 10.98 -5.24 -8.98
#